data_AF-A0A952LW94-F1
#
_entry.id   AF-A0A952LW94-F1
#
_cell.length_a   1.000
_cell.length_b   1.000
_cell.length_c   1.000
_cell.angle_alpha   90.00
_cell.angle_beta   90.00
_cell.angle_gamma   90.00
#
_symmetry.space_group_name_H-M   'P 1'
#
loop_
_entity.id
_entity.type
_entity.pdbx_description
1 polymer ?
#
loop_
_entity_poly.entity_id
_entity_poly.type
_entity_poly.pdbx_seq_one_letter_code
_entity_poly.pdbx_strand_id
1 'polypeptide(L)'
;MSTTQYQCLNNGIQKLISLDYPGKKHLCEVSVTPVDGSRDVKWYANQDSEFCNIKLKELVGKFQTLWGYTCEGQKKPSSLLGLNLRHRRAVDLIIKDVSREGKDAGIPFTVTAAQAHATRLSDETLSALVVQLIMNAKDSDISKPIDRTYFIEDDGDQFRTRSVFSGLHNSLTIDDDQYRIDSATVDGINSAGEIAVTTVLSALSGNTDDSIRCTGTQTLRTAADGSWFPASEHLIECE
;
A
#
# COMPACT_ATOMS: atom_id res chain seq x y z
N MET A 1 0.59 4.59 -3.46
CA MET A 1 -0.87 4.50 -3.23
C MET A 1 -1.38 3.19 -3.79
N SER A 2 -1.85 2.26 -2.95
CA SER A 2 -2.37 0.96 -3.39
C SER A 2 -3.86 1.07 -3.66
N THR A 3 -4.19 1.54 -4.86
CA THR A 3 -5.53 1.54 -5.41
C THR A 3 -5.55 0.44 -6.48
N THR A 4 -6.50 -0.50 -6.41
CA THR A 4 -6.74 -1.33 -7.61
C THR A 4 -7.45 -0.47 -8.61
N GLN A 5 -6.89 -0.33 -9.81
CA GLN A 5 -7.50 0.48 -10.86
C GLN A 5 -7.73 -0.34 -12.12
N TYR A 6 -8.90 -0.15 -12.72
CA TYR A 6 -9.24 -0.61 -14.05
C TYR A 6 -9.50 0.61 -14.92
N GLN A 7 -8.76 0.71 -16.02
CA GLN A 7 -9.06 1.68 -17.07
C GLN A 7 -10.03 1.03 -18.04
N CYS A 8 -11.25 1.58 -18.12
CA CYS A 8 -12.30 1.11 -18.98
C CYS A 8 -12.51 2.10 -20.14
N LEU A 9 -12.46 1.60 -21.37
CA LEU A 9 -12.59 2.38 -22.60
C LEU A 9 -13.76 1.89 -23.46
N ASN A 10 -14.59 2.81 -23.93
CA ASN A 10 -15.62 2.54 -24.94
C ASN A 10 -15.76 3.75 -25.87
N ASN A 11 -15.51 3.58 -27.17
CA ASN A 11 -15.68 4.63 -28.20
C ASN A 11 -15.05 5.99 -27.82
N GLY A 12 -13.82 5.97 -27.27
CA GLY A 12 -13.10 7.17 -26.83
C GLY A 12 -13.51 7.72 -25.46
N ILE A 13 -14.54 7.15 -24.81
CA ILE A 13 -14.92 7.47 -23.44
C ILE A 13 -14.10 6.63 -22.48
N GLN A 14 -13.31 7.28 -21.64
CA GLN A 14 -12.54 6.66 -20.58
C GLN A 14 -13.22 6.80 -19.22
N LYS A 15 -13.25 5.71 -18.46
CA LYS A 15 -13.65 5.65 -17.06
C LYS A 15 -12.59 4.90 -16.27
N LEU A 16 -12.25 5.39 -15.09
CA LEU A 16 -11.38 4.72 -14.13
C LEU A 16 -12.24 4.10 -13.04
N ILE A 17 -12.17 2.78 -12.85
CA ILE A 17 -12.80 2.11 -11.72
C ILE A 17 -11.73 1.85 -10.68
N SER A 18 -11.94 2.33 -9.46
CA SER A 18 -10.97 2.28 -8.37
C SER A 18 -11.53 1.58 -7.14
N LEU A 19 -10.70 0.76 -6.49
CA LEU A 19 -10.93 0.29 -5.13
C LEU A 19 -9.91 0.94 -4.20
N ASP A 20 -10.43 1.72 -3.25
CA ASP A 20 -9.66 2.46 -2.26
C ASP A 20 -9.92 1.95 -0.85
N TYR A 21 -8.95 2.16 0.06
CA TYR A 21 -9.02 1.86 1.49
C TYR A 21 -8.84 3.13 2.31
N PRO A 22 -9.84 4.02 2.31
CA PRO A 22 -9.65 5.40 2.73
C PRO A 22 -9.61 5.58 4.24
N GLY A 23 -10.00 4.58 5.04
CA GLY A 23 -9.91 4.55 6.51
C GLY A 23 -10.69 5.62 7.30
N LYS A 24 -11.13 6.71 6.65
CA LYS A 24 -11.69 7.93 7.24
C LYS A 24 -13.17 7.81 7.60
N LYS A 25 -13.96 7.20 6.71
CA LYS A 25 -15.41 6.99 6.87
C LYS A 25 -15.79 5.53 6.69
N HIS A 26 -15.15 4.88 5.74
CA HIS A 26 -15.37 3.51 5.34
C HIS A 26 -14.03 2.78 5.34
N LEU A 27 -14.07 1.46 5.58
CA LEU A 27 -12.91 0.59 5.47
C LEU A 27 -12.44 0.51 4.01
N CYS A 28 -13.40 0.42 3.08
CA CYS A 28 -13.14 0.40 1.65
C CYS A 28 -14.24 1.13 0.86
N GLU A 29 -13.87 1.58 -0.34
CA GLU A 29 -14.77 2.23 -1.29
C GLU A 29 -14.48 1.72 -2.72
N VAL A 30 -15.54 1.52 -3.51
CA VAL A 30 -15.45 1.28 -4.96
C VAL A 30 -16.02 2.51 -5.66
N SER A 31 -15.20 3.18 -6.46
CA SER A 31 -15.58 4.41 -7.16
C SER A 31 -15.35 4.32 -8.66
N VAL A 32 -16.10 5.14 -9.41
CA VAL A 32 -15.88 5.41 -10.83
C VAL A 32 -15.49 6.87 -11.01
N THR A 33 -14.41 7.12 -11.74
CA THR A 33 -13.93 8.46 -12.06
C THR A 33 -13.93 8.64 -13.59
N PRO A 34 -14.75 9.54 -14.15
CA PRO A 34 -14.69 9.91 -15.56
C PRO A 34 -13.46 10.75 -15.91
N VAL A 35 -13.30 11.06 -17.20
CA VAL A 35 -12.26 11.97 -17.71
C VAL A 35 -12.29 13.36 -17.06
N ASP A 36 -13.47 13.81 -16.62
CA ASP A 36 -13.64 15.09 -15.91
C ASP A 36 -13.08 15.09 -14.48
N GLY A 37 -12.60 13.94 -13.99
CA GLY A 37 -12.03 13.79 -12.65
C GLY A 37 -13.06 13.69 -11.52
N SER A 38 -14.36 13.73 -11.82
CA SER A 38 -15.40 13.63 -10.79
C SER A 38 -15.46 12.22 -10.19
N ARG A 39 -15.16 12.08 -8.90
CA ARG A 39 -15.19 10.77 -8.22
C ARG A 39 -16.58 10.43 -7.75
N ASP A 40 -17.15 9.32 -8.25
CA ASP A 40 -18.47 8.81 -7.86
C ASP A 40 -18.35 7.47 -7.12
N VAL A 41 -18.61 7.46 -5.81
CA VAL A 41 -18.55 6.26 -4.97
C VAL A 41 -19.81 5.42 -5.15
N LYS A 42 -19.66 4.23 -5.73
CA LYS A 42 -20.77 3.31 -6.00
C LYS A 42 -21.09 2.39 -4.84
N TRP A 43 -20.06 1.95 -4.12
CA TRP A 43 -20.19 1.08 -2.96
C TRP A 43 -19.13 1.41 -1.91
N TYR A 44 -19.43 1.10 -0.66
CA TYR A 44 -18.49 1.18 0.45
C TYR A 44 -18.80 0.10 1.47
N ALA A 45 -17.82 -0.26 2.30
CA ALA A 45 -18.02 -1.11 3.46
C ALA A 45 -17.33 -0.54 4.69
N ASN A 46 -17.92 -0.76 5.86
CA ASN A 46 -17.38 -0.31 7.15
C ASN A 46 -16.64 -1.41 7.91
N GLN A 47 -16.96 -2.67 7.61
CA GLN A 47 -16.55 -3.79 8.44
C GLN A 47 -15.79 -4.86 7.68
N ASP A 48 -15.96 -4.94 6.37
CA ASP A 48 -15.34 -6.00 5.57
C ASP A 48 -15.03 -5.49 4.18
N SER A 49 -13.76 -5.55 3.84
CA SER A 49 -13.23 -5.18 2.55
C SER A 49 -13.53 -6.16 1.42
N GLU A 50 -13.84 -7.41 1.73
CA GLU A 50 -14.21 -8.42 0.73
C GLU A 50 -15.45 -8.00 -0.04
N PHE A 51 -16.39 -7.34 0.64
CA PHE A 51 -17.54 -6.73 -0.01
C PHE A 51 -17.10 -5.80 -1.15
N CYS A 52 -16.13 -4.93 -0.93
CA CYS A 52 -15.65 -4.03 -1.97
C CYS A 52 -14.88 -4.76 -3.08
N ASN A 53 -14.13 -5.82 -2.76
CA ASN A 53 -13.47 -6.65 -3.77
C ASN A 53 -14.49 -7.34 -4.70
N ILE A 54 -15.57 -7.87 -4.13
CA ILE A 54 -16.68 -8.47 -4.89
C ILE A 54 -17.35 -7.39 -5.74
N LYS A 55 -17.68 -6.23 -5.17
CA LYS A 55 -18.33 -5.13 -5.89
C LYS A 55 -17.46 -4.52 -6.98
N LEU A 56 -16.14 -4.48 -6.81
CA LEU A 56 -15.20 -4.10 -7.86
C LEU A 56 -15.30 -5.04 -9.05
N LYS A 57 -15.21 -6.36 -8.82
CA LYS A 57 -15.30 -7.38 -9.87
C LYS A 57 -16.67 -7.36 -10.56
N GLU A 58 -17.75 -7.24 -9.79
CA GLU A 58 -19.11 -7.08 -10.34
C GLU A 58 -19.20 -5.83 -11.23
N LEU A 59 -18.64 -4.70 -10.81
CA LEU A 59 -18.69 -3.45 -11.57
C LEU A 59 -17.90 -3.55 -12.87
N VAL A 60 -16.66 -4.07 -12.83
CA VAL A 60 -15.84 -4.32 -14.03
C VAL A 60 -16.59 -5.26 -14.98
N GLY A 61 -17.19 -6.34 -14.45
CA GLY A 61 -18.00 -7.27 -15.24
C GLY A 61 -19.19 -6.58 -15.91
N LYS A 62 -19.90 -5.68 -15.23
CA LYS A 62 -21.00 -4.90 -15.83
C LYS A 62 -20.50 -3.95 -16.94
N PHE A 63 -19.37 -3.28 -16.72
CA PHE A 63 -18.74 -2.43 -17.74
C PHE A 63 -18.44 -3.21 -19.02
N GLN A 64 -17.89 -4.41 -18.88
CA GLN A 64 -17.55 -5.26 -20.02
C GLN A 64 -18.78 -5.88 -20.70
N THR A 65 -19.69 -6.48 -19.91
CA THR A 65 -20.77 -7.31 -20.45
C THR A 65 -22.03 -6.53 -20.83
N LEU A 66 -22.37 -5.47 -20.09
CA LEU A 66 -23.61 -4.73 -20.28
C LEU A 66 -23.40 -3.40 -21.02
N TRP A 67 -22.25 -2.75 -20.81
CA TRP A 67 -21.99 -1.41 -21.31
C TRP A 67 -20.92 -1.35 -22.40
N GLY A 68 -20.39 -2.50 -22.84
CA GLY A 68 -19.48 -2.60 -23.98
C GLY A 68 -18.10 -1.95 -23.78
N TYR A 69 -17.67 -1.74 -22.55
CA TYR A 69 -16.33 -1.22 -22.27
C TYR A 69 -15.29 -2.33 -22.33
N THR A 70 -14.11 -2.01 -22.86
CA THR A 70 -12.92 -2.82 -22.66
C THR A 70 -12.20 -2.31 -21.41
N CYS A 71 -12.18 -3.12 -20.37
CA CYS A 71 -11.50 -2.79 -19.11
C CYS A 71 -10.19 -3.55 -19.00
N GLU A 72 -9.09 -2.81 -18.83
CA GLU A 72 -7.77 -3.34 -18.55
C GLU A 72 -7.37 -3.01 -17.12
N GLY A 73 -6.96 -4.04 -16.37
CA GLY A 73 -6.37 -3.84 -15.06
C GLY A 73 -5.04 -3.12 -15.23
N GLN A 74 -4.90 -1.92 -14.66
CA GLN A 74 -3.60 -1.28 -14.65
C GLN A 74 -2.68 -2.10 -13.75
N LYS A 75 -1.46 -2.39 -14.23
CA LYS A 75 -0.46 -3.33 -13.69
C LYS A 75 0.13 -2.94 -12.32
N LYS A 76 -0.67 -2.36 -11.43
CA LYS A 76 -0.49 -2.45 -9.98
C LYS A 76 -1.67 -3.25 -9.45
N PRO A 77 -1.64 -4.61 -9.50
CA PRO A 77 -2.57 -5.36 -8.67
C PRO A 77 -2.44 -4.76 -7.27
N SER A 78 -3.53 -4.27 -6.69
CA SER A 78 -3.40 -3.84 -5.30
C SER A 78 -2.86 -5.06 -4.57
N SER A 79 -1.81 -4.83 -3.80
CA SER A 79 -1.17 -5.88 -3.02
C SER A 79 -2.19 -6.63 -2.15
N LEU A 80 -3.27 -5.93 -1.82
CA LEU A 80 -4.50 -6.34 -1.17
C LEU A 80 -5.40 -7.34 -1.92
N LEU A 81 -5.41 -7.38 -3.26
CA LEU A 81 -6.19 -8.35 -4.05
C LEU A 81 -5.52 -9.72 -4.17
N GLY A 82 -4.20 -9.77 -3.98
CA GLY A 82 -3.44 -11.02 -3.98
C GLY A 82 -3.53 -11.80 -2.66
N LEU A 83 -4.18 -11.23 -1.65
CA LEU A 83 -4.31 -11.83 -0.32
C LEU A 83 -5.42 -12.88 -0.29
N ASN A 84 -5.19 -13.96 0.45
CA ASN A 84 -6.25 -14.89 0.82
C ASN A 84 -7.18 -14.27 1.88
N LEU A 85 -8.33 -14.90 2.12
CA LEU A 85 -9.34 -14.45 3.10
C LEU A 85 -8.76 -14.20 4.50
N ARG A 86 -7.83 -15.06 4.96
CA ARG A 86 -7.24 -14.99 6.29
C ARG A 86 -6.33 -13.76 6.41
N HIS A 87 -5.42 -13.55 5.46
CA HIS A 87 -4.55 -12.38 5.38
C HIS A 87 -5.35 -11.09 5.22
N ARG A 88 -6.41 -11.14 4.42
CA ARG A 88 -7.32 -10.01 4.21
C ARG A 88 -7.99 -9.55 5.51
N ARG A 89 -8.49 -10.50 6.31
CA ARG A 89 -9.06 -10.21 7.64
C ARG A 89 -8.04 -9.59 8.59
N ALA A 90 -6.79 -10.05 8.58
CA ALA A 90 -5.73 -9.46 9.38
C ALA A 90 -5.49 -7.98 9.01
N VAL A 91 -5.39 -7.68 7.71
CA VAL A 91 -5.25 -6.30 7.23
C VAL A 91 -6.43 -5.43 7.69
N ASP A 92 -7.66 -5.94 7.57
CA ASP A 92 -8.85 -5.19 7.97
C ASP A 92 -8.88 -4.88 9.48
N LEU A 93 -8.42 -5.79 10.33
CA LEU A 93 -8.29 -5.56 11.77
C LEU A 93 -7.24 -4.48 12.05
N ILE A 94 -6.07 -4.56 11.41
CA ILE A 94 -5.00 -3.57 11.57
C ILE A 94 -5.47 -2.17 11.17
N ILE A 95 -6.14 -2.04 10.02
CA ILE A 95 -6.67 -0.74 9.57
C ILE A 95 -7.68 -0.21 10.59
N LYS A 96 -8.59 -1.05 11.11
CA LYS A 96 -9.59 -0.62 12.10
C LYS A 96 -8.95 -0.17 13.40
N ASP A 97 -7.97 -0.92 13.90
CA ASP A 97 -7.32 -0.61 15.16
C ASP A 97 -6.49 0.67 15.05
N VAL A 98 -5.73 0.85 13.96
CA VAL A 98 -4.98 2.10 13.70
C VAL A 98 -5.91 3.28 13.46
N SER A 99 -7.04 3.08 12.77
CA SER A 99 -8.05 4.13 12.60
C SER A 99 -8.76 4.48 13.91
N ARG A 100 -8.83 3.57 14.89
CA ARG A 100 -9.33 3.87 16.24
C ARG A 100 -8.27 4.67 17.01
N GLU A 101 -7.03 4.19 17.03
CA GLU A 101 -5.89 4.89 17.62
C GLU A 101 -5.79 6.34 17.10
N GLY A 102 -5.89 6.55 15.78
CA GLY A 102 -5.81 7.88 15.18
C GLY A 102 -6.93 8.85 15.57
N LYS A 103 -8.09 8.35 16.03
CA LYS A 103 -9.16 9.21 16.57
C LYS A 103 -8.88 9.64 18.00
N ASP A 104 -8.24 8.76 18.78
CA ASP A 104 -7.99 8.94 20.21
C ASP A 104 -6.58 9.51 20.50
N ALA A 105 -5.74 9.69 19.48
CA ALA A 105 -4.40 10.22 19.58
C ALA A 105 -4.37 11.72 19.95
N GLY A 106 -3.31 12.14 20.66
CA GLY A 106 -3.12 13.55 21.03
C GLY A 106 -3.07 14.50 19.84
N ILE A 107 -2.51 14.06 18.71
CA ILE A 107 -2.69 14.69 17.40
C ILE A 107 -3.50 13.72 16.55
N PRO A 108 -4.78 14.01 16.25
CA PRO A 108 -5.61 13.11 15.48
C PRO A 108 -5.07 12.91 14.07
N PHE A 109 -5.12 11.66 13.59
CA PHE A 109 -4.73 11.29 12.24
C PHE A 109 -5.76 10.34 11.61
N THR A 110 -5.69 10.21 10.29
CA THR A 110 -6.50 9.25 9.55
C THR A 110 -5.62 8.39 8.67
N VAL A 111 -5.85 7.08 8.67
CA VAL A 111 -5.34 6.19 7.62
C VAL A 111 -5.96 6.64 6.31
N THR A 112 -5.13 6.93 5.31
CA THR A 112 -5.54 7.41 3.98
C THR A 112 -5.25 6.39 2.88
N ALA A 113 -4.31 5.48 3.10
CA ALA A 113 -4.06 4.35 2.23
C ALA A 113 -3.52 3.15 3.00
N ALA A 114 -3.71 1.96 2.44
CA ALA A 114 -3.15 0.71 2.95
C ALA A 114 -2.66 -0.15 1.80
N GLN A 115 -1.54 -0.83 2.00
CA GLN A 115 -1.02 -1.82 1.08
C GLN A 115 -0.51 -3.02 1.88
N ALA A 116 -0.65 -4.23 1.35
CA ALA A 116 -0.10 -5.40 2.02
C ALA A 116 0.26 -6.52 1.07
N HIS A 117 1.38 -7.18 1.33
CA HIS A 117 1.92 -8.27 0.52
C HIS A 117 2.07 -9.50 1.41
N ALA A 118 1.74 -10.67 0.87
CA ALA A 118 1.91 -11.93 1.56
C ALA A 118 2.85 -12.86 0.79
N THR A 119 3.59 -13.68 1.51
CA THR A 119 4.35 -14.77 0.91
C THR A 119 3.36 -15.80 0.37
N ARG A 120 3.59 -16.30 -0.85
CA ARG A 120 2.80 -17.41 -1.37
C ARG A 120 3.16 -18.67 -0.59
N LEU A 121 2.17 -19.28 0.05
CA LEU A 121 2.30 -20.57 0.72
C LEU A 121 2.74 -21.62 -0.31
N SER A 122 3.92 -22.19 -0.12
CA SER A 122 4.14 -23.61 -0.43
C SER A 122 3.86 -24.38 0.86
N ASP A 123 3.36 -25.61 0.75
CA ASP A 123 2.66 -26.39 1.79
C ASP A 123 3.35 -26.59 3.17
N GLU A 124 4.56 -26.05 3.41
CA GLU A 124 5.32 -26.28 4.65
C GLU A 124 6.02 -25.03 5.26
N THR A 125 5.76 -23.81 4.78
CA THR A 125 6.40 -22.60 5.33
C THR A 125 5.42 -21.63 5.98
N LEU A 126 5.82 -21.08 7.14
CA LEU A 126 5.20 -19.92 7.79
C LEU A 126 4.88 -18.87 6.72
N SER A 127 3.62 -18.46 6.62
CA SER A 127 3.29 -17.34 5.73
C SER A 127 3.57 -16.03 6.44
N ALA A 128 4.22 -15.10 5.75
CA ALA A 128 4.44 -13.76 6.26
C ALA A 128 3.57 -12.76 5.49
N LEU A 129 3.11 -11.74 6.21
CA LEU A 129 2.29 -10.64 5.74
C LEU A 129 2.98 -9.34 6.12
N VAL A 130 3.24 -8.49 5.13
CA VAL A 130 3.71 -7.12 5.34
C VAL A 130 2.56 -6.19 5.06
N VAL A 131 2.25 -5.26 5.97
CA VAL A 131 1.19 -4.26 5.81
C VAL A 131 1.79 -2.87 6.00
N GLN A 132 1.72 -2.01 5.00
CA GLN A 132 2.09 -0.60 5.14
C GLN A 132 0.83 0.27 5.07
N LEU A 133 0.66 1.11 6.09
CA LEU A 133 -0.40 2.11 6.18
C LEU A 133 0.18 3.50 5.99
N ILE A 134 -0.49 4.33 5.22
CA ILE A 134 -0.20 5.77 5.08
C ILE A 134 -1.27 6.54 5.84
N MET A 135 -0.86 7.53 6.62
CA MET A 135 -1.70 8.30 7.51
C MET A 135 -1.40 9.79 7.37
N ASN A 136 -2.43 10.62 7.49
CA ASN A 136 -2.30 12.07 7.52
C ASN A 136 -2.84 12.62 8.84
N ALA A 137 -2.05 13.46 9.50
CA ALA A 137 -2.52 14.24 10.64
C ALA A 137 -3.56 15.27 10.20
N LYS A 138 -4.57 15.53 11.04
CA LYS A 138 -5.70 16.41 10.69
C LYS A 138 -5.41 17.90 10.85
N ASP A 139 -4.47 18.27 11.71
CA ASP A 139 -4.37 19.64 12.24
C ASP A 139 -2.94 20.12 12.54
N SER A 140 -1.93 19.48 11.94
CA SER A 140 -0.52 19.83 12.18
C SER A 140 0.13 20.44 10.94
N ASP A 141 1.03 21.39 11.14
CA ASP A 141 2.04 21.85 10.16
C ASP A 141 2.92 20.70 9.59
N ILE A 142 2.75 19.47 10.08
CA ILE A 142 3.31 18.26 9.51
C ILE A 142 2.57 17.95 8.20
N SER A 143 3.04 18.56 7.12
CA SER A 143 2.56 18.34 5.75
C SER A 143 2.96 16.98 5.17
N LYS A 144 3.89 16.27 5.82
CA LYS A 144 4.40 14.98 5.36
C LYS A 144 3.47 13.83 5.83
N PRO A 145 3.08 12.92 4.93
CA PRO A 145 2.42 11.69 5.31
C PRO A 145 3.25 10.89 6.31
N ILE A 146 2.58 10.30 7.31
CA ILE A 146 3.18 9.38 8.26
C ILE A 146 2.89 7.98 7.74
N ASP A 147 3.91 7.11 7.68
CA ASP A 147 3.71 5.71 7.35
C ASP A 147 4.01 4.78 8.53
N ARG A 148 3.30 3.66 8.59
CA ARG A 148 3.54 2.58 9.54
C ARG A 148 3.54 1.24 8.83
N THR A 149 4.61 0.48 8.99
CA THR A 149 4.81 -0.82 8.33
C THR A 149 4.86 -1.93 9.37
N TYR A 150 4.00 -2.93 9.19
CA TYR A 150 3.88 -4.11 10.02
C TYR A 150 4.47 -5.30 9.28
N PHE A 151 5.28 -6.11 9.95
CA PHE A 151 5.60 -7.46 9.51
C PHE A 151 5.00 -8.45 10.49
N ILE A 152 4.22 -9.38 9.93
CA ILE A 152 3.35 -10.28 10.66
C ILE A 152 3.65 -11.69 10.17
N GLU A 153 3.90 -12.58 11.11
CA GLU A 153 3.93 -14.01 10.84
C GLU A 153 2.54 -14.61 11.02
N ASP A 154 2.19 -15.55 10.16
CA ASP A 154 1.00 -16.36 10.23
C ASP A 154 1.43 -17.83 10.27
N ASP A 155 1.25 -18.43 11.44
CA ASP A 155 1.54 -19.85 11.71
C ASP A 155 0.38 -20.77 11.32
N GLY A 156 -0.69 -20.22 10.73
CA GLY A 156 -1.91 -20.93 10.36
C GLY A 156 -3.00 -20.90 11.44
N ASP A 157 -2.62 -20.74 12.71
CA ASP A 157 -3.53 -20.67 13.84
C ASP A 157 -3.76 -19.21 14.25
N GLN A 158 -2.70 -18.43 14.39
CA GLN A 158 -2.72 -17.02 14.82
C GLN A 158 -1.81 -16.14 13.97
N PHE A 159 -2.13 -14.85 13.98
CA PHE A 159 -1.24 -13.81 13.48
C PHE A 159 -0.40 -13.27 14.63
N ARG A 160 0.92 -13.21 14.45
CA ARG A 160 1.83 -12.54 15.38
C ARG A 160 2.52 -11.37 14.69
N THR A 161 2.21 -10.16 15.14
CA THR A 161 3.00 -8.98 14.78
C THR A 161 4.39 -9.14 15.36
N ARG A 162 5.37 -9.32 14.49
CA ARG A 162 6.78 -9.45 14.85
C ARG A 162 7.43 -8.11 15.03
N SER A 163 7.04 -7.14 14.20
CA SER A 163 7.65 -5.83 14.22
C SER A 163 6.75 -4.77 13.62
N VAL A 164 6.90 -3.54 14.11
CA VAL A 164 6.18 -2.36 13.64
C VAL A 164 7.18 -1.23 13.47
N PHE A 165 7.22 -0.64 12.28
CA PHE A 165 8.09 0.49 11.94
C PHE A 165 7.26 1.72 11.65
N SER A 166 7.65 2.86 12.21
CA SER A 166 7.08 4.15 11.85
C SER A 166 8.09 4.90 11.00
N GLY A 167 7.72 5.31 9.80
CA GLY A 167 8.65 5.93 8.85
C GLY A 167 9.62 4.92 8.23
N LEU A 168 9.14 4.06 7.32
CA LEU A 168 9.96 3.01 6.70
C LEU A 168 11.26 3.55 6.08
N HIS A 169 11.22 4.76 5.54
CA HIS A 169 12.37 5.45 4.96
C HIS A 169 13.54 5.62 5.95
N ASN A 170 13.28 5.73 7.27
CA ASN A 170 14.32 5.86 8.29
C ASN A 170 15.03 4.55 8.61
N SER A 171 14.50 3.42 8.13
CA SER A 171 15.08 2.08 8.35
C SER A 171 15.97 1.62 7.19
N LEU A 172 16.06 2.43 6.14
CA LEU A 172 16.84 2.17 4.95
C LEU A 172 18.15 2.93 5.03
N THR A 173 19.22 2.33 4.51
CA THR A 173 20.54 2.94 4.45
C THR A 173 20.94 3.11 2.99
N ILE A 174 21.47 4.29 2.68
CA ILE A 174 22.01 4.64 1.37
C ILE A 174 23.49 4.97 1.54
N ASP A 175 24.35 4.30 0.78
CA ASP A 175 25.79 4.52 0.78
C ASP A 175 26.19 5.58 -0.26
N ASP A 176 25.39 6.63 -0.38
CA ASP A 176 25.63 7.78 -1.26
C ASP A 176 25.29 9.06 -0.49
N ASP A 177 26.30 9.90 -0.28
CA ASP A 177 26.21 11.14 0.49
C ASP A 177 25.56 12.30 -0.28
N GLN A 178 25.19 12.08 -1.54
CA GLN A 178 24.53 13.07 -2.39
C GLN A 178 23.02 13.00 -2.28
N TYR A 179 22.45 11.94 -1.70
CA TYR A 179 21.01 11.72 -1.66
C TYR A 179 20.49 11.46 -0.25
N ARG A 180 19.22 11.81 -0.05
CA ARG A 180 18.43 11.36 1.10
C ARG A 180 17.19 10.62 0.63
N ILE A 181 16.76 9.64 1.43
CA ILE A 181 15.50 8.94 1.20
C ILE A 181 14.36 9.79 1.73
N ASP A 182 13.52 10.30 0.84
CA ASP A 182 12.36 11.12 1.20
C ASP A 182 11.14 10.28 1.55
N SER A 183 10.97 9.13 0.87
CA SER A 183 9.89 8.19 1.15
C SER A 183 10.24 6.77 0.73
N ALA A 184 9.54 5.79 1.30
CA ALA A 184 9.73 4.38 1.03
C ALA A 184 8.39 3.64 0.97
N THR A 185 8.28 2.71 0.03
CA THR A 185 7.07 1.92 -0.25
C THR A 185 7.43 0.45 -0.33
N VAL A 186 6.70 -0.40 0.38
CA VAL A 186 6.79 -1.86 0.23
C VAL A 186 6.20 -2.28 -1.11
N ASP A 187 6.94 -3.07 -1.89
CA ASP A 187 6.50 -3.60 -3.19
C ASP A 187 6.27 -5.11 -3.19
N GLY A 188 6.77 -5.81 -2.18
CA GLY A 188 6.64 -7.25 -2.11
C GLY A 188 7.26 -7.88 -0.88
N ILE A 189 6.93 -9.15 -0.69
CA ILE A 189 7.63 -10.06 0.22
C ILE A 189 7.86 -11.38 -0.52
N ASN A 190 9.08 -11.89 -0.49
CA ASN A 190 9.44 -13.15 -1.15
C ASN A 190 9.26 -14.36 -0.21
N SER A 191 9.42 -15.58 -0.73
CA SER A 191 9.26 -16.81 0.06
C SER A 191 10.27 -16.97 1.20
N ALA A 192 11.38 -16.21 1.18
CA ALA A 192 12.37 -16.18 2.25
C ALA A 192 12.06 -15.13 3.34
N GLY A 193 10.90 -14.45 3.24
CA GLY A 193 10.48 -13.41 4.17
C GLY A 193 11.15 -12.06 3.94
N GLU A 194 11.86 -11.90 2.83
CA GLU A 194 12.57 -10.66 2.50
C GLU A 194 11.63 -9.67 1.82
N ILE A 195 11.70 -8.42 2.23
CA ILE A 195 10.74 -7.36 1.92
C ILE A 195 11.38 -6.45 0.89
N ALA A 196 10.80 -6.40 -0.31
CA ALA A 196 11.24 -5.50 -1.37
C ALA A 196 10.67 -4.10 -1.12
N VAL A 197 11.53 -3.09 -1.18
CA VAL A 197 11.19 -1.69 -0.92
C VAL A 197 11.71 -0.80 -2.06
N THR A 198 10.83 0.06 -2.59
CA THR A 198 11.20 1.16 -3.48
C THR A 198 11.22 2.47 -2.71
N THR A 199 12.23 3.29 -2.98
CA THR A 199 12.42 4.61 -2.38
C THR A 199 12.32 5.71 -3.40
N VAL A 200 11.85 6.88 -2.96
CA VAL A 200 12.03 8.15 -3.69
C VAL A 200 13.11 8.95 -2.98
N LEU A 201 14.05 9.47 -3.75
CA LEU A 201 15.21 10.19 -3.23
C LEU A 201 15.14 11.67 -3.60
N SER A 202 15.73 12.49 -2.74
CA SER A 202 16.03 13.89 -3.01
C SER A 202 17.51 14.12 -2.92
N ALA A 203 18.03 14.95 -3.82
CA ALA A 203 19.40 15.42 -3.74
C ALA A 203 19.62 16.25 -2.46
N LEU A 204 20.78 16.08 -1.83
CA LEU A 204 21.26 16.95 -0.77
C LEU A 204 21.86 18.21 -1.41
N SER A 205 21.61 19.36 -0.79
CA SER A 205 21.92 20.69 -1.35
C SER A 205 23.39 20.78 -1.82
N GLY A 206 23.60 20.99 -3.12
CA GLY A 206 24.92 21.02 -3.76
C GLY A 206 24.95 20.32 -5.12
N ASN A 207 24.01 19.42 -5.37
CA ASN A 207 23.82 18.75 -6.66
C ASN A 207 22.58 19.33 -7.36
N THR A 208 22.78 20.39 -8.14
CA THR A 208 21.72 21.20 -8.73
C THR A 208 21.19 20.57 -10.01
N ASP A 209 20.17 19.73 -9.88
CA ASP A 209 19.00 19.79 -10.77
C ASP A 209 17.80 19.14 -10.07
N ASP A 210 16.94 19.96 -9.44
CA ASP A 210 15.67 19.51 -8.81
C ASP A 210 14.71 18.84 -9.82
N SER A 211 15.06 18.85 -11.12
CA SER A 211 14.33 18.12 -12.15
C SER A 211 14.68 16.64 -12.25
N ILE A 212 15.86 16.22 -11.76
CA ILE A 212 16.28 14.82 -11.80
C ILE A 212 15.55 14.05 -10.70
N ARG A 213 14.79 13.05 -11.10
CA ARG A 213 14.05 12.19 -10.17
C ARG A 213 14.81 10.91 -9.97
N CYS A 214 15.37 10.74 -8.78
CA CYS A 214 16.00 9.51 -8.39
C CYS A 214 15.02 8.62 -7.61
N THR A 215 14.98 7.36 -8.01
CA THR A 215 14.35 6.27 -7.28
C THR A 215 15.40 5.29 -6.83
N GLY A 216 15.05 4.40 -5.91
CA GLY A 216 15.96 3.33 -5.56
C GLY A 216 15.24 2.12 -5.05
N THR A 217 15.97 1.00 -4.97
CA THR A 217 15.45 -0.27 -4.53
C THR A 217 16.36 -0.88 -3.48
N GLN A 218 15.75 -1.48 -2.47
CA GLN A 218 16.47 -2.22 -1.44
C GLN A 218 15.60 -3.36 -0.92
N THR A 219 16.22 -4.46 -0.53
CA THR A 219 15.55 -5.57 0.14
C THR A 219 15.90 -5.55 1.62
N LEU A 220 14.90 -5.74 2.48
CA LEU A 220 15.03 -5.79 3.93
C LEU A 220 14.73 -7.19 4.47
N ARG A 221 15.37 -7.54 5.58
CA ARG A 221 15.08 -8.75 6.36
C ARG A 221 14.76 -8.43 7.80
N THR A 222 13.92 -9.26 8.40
CA THR A 222 13.59 -9.23 9.81
C THR A 222 14.52 -10.14 10.60
N ALA A 223 15.11 -9.61 11.66
CA ALA A 223 15.83 -10.39 12.66
C ALA A 223 14.87 -10.99 13.70
N ALA A 224 15.38 -11.94 14.49
CA ALA A 224 14.59 -12.64 15.51
C ALA A 224 14.06 -11.71 16.62
N ASP A 225 14.74 -10.58 16.85
CA ASP A 225 14.35 -9.52 17.79
C ASP A 225 13.33 -8.53 17.20
N GLY A 226 12.92 -8.71 15.94
CA GLY A 226 11.99 -7.84 15.23
C GLY A 226 12.64 -6.61 14.58
N SER A 227 13.97 -6.42 14.69
CA SER A 227 14.67 -5.38 13.95
C SER A 227 14.72 -5.68 12.45
N TRP A 228 14.78 -4.65 11.62
CA TRP A 228 14.92 -4.79 10.17
C TRP A 228 16.33 -4.37 9.78
N PHE A 229 16.94 -5.11 8.85
CA PHE A 229 18.27 -4.81 8.34
C PHE A 229 18.33 -5.01 6.82
N PRO A 230 19.22 -4.28 6.12
CA PRO A 230 19.44 -4.47 4.69
C PRO A 230 19.87 -5.91 4.35
N ALA A 231 19.17 -6.51 3.41
CA ALA A 231 19.55 -7.76 2.76
C ALA A 231 20.19 -7.53 1.38
N SER A 232 20.10 -6.31 0.86
CA SER A 232 20.81 -5.86 -0.34
C SER A 232 21.39 -4.47 -0.14
N GLU A 233 22.37 -4.11 -0.96
CA GLU A 233 22.74 -2.72 -1.18
C GLU A 233 21.54 -1.91 -1.71
N HIS A 234 21.58 -0.60 -1.51
CA HIS A 234 20.57 0.32 -2.04
C HIS A 234 20.98 0.71 -3.47
N LEU A 235 20.15 0.32 -4.44
CA LEU A 235 20.41 0.58 -5.86
C LEU A 235 19.65 1.83 -6.29
N ILE A 236 20.36 2.87 -6.73
CA ILE A 236 19.80 4.16 -7.13
C ILE A 236 19.70 4.24 -8.66
N GLU A 237 18.56 4.71 -9.15
CA GLU A 237 18.30 4.97 -10.57
C GLU A 237 17.74 6.40 -10.72
N CYS A 238 18.40 7.25 -11.52
CA CYS A 238 18.01 8.64 -11.74
C CYS A 238 17.60 8.87 -13.19
N GLU A 239 16.44 9.52 -13.40
CA GLU A 239 15.91 9.94 -14.70
C GLU A 239 16.03 11.46 -14.92
#